data_AF-A0A965CB10-F1
#
_entry.id   AF-A0A965CB10-F1
#
_cell.length_a   1.000
_cell.length_b   1.000
_cell.length_c   1.000
_cell.angle_alpha   90.00
_cell.angle_beta   90.00
_cell.angle_gamma   90.00
#
_symmetry.space_group_name_H-M   'P 1'
#
loop_
_entity.id
_entity.type
_entity.pdbx_description
1 polymer ?
#
loop_
_entity_poly.entity_id
_entity_poly.type
_entity_poly.pdbx_seq_one_letter_code
_entity_poly.pdbx_strand_id
1 'polypeptide(L)'
;MTNQYAKNLSLLHALCLAENRDELESQPSTNLEDYDPVKAASYLACYITAKAIKEAGRSPADERYDNFDILSVYQAFALMTYAYLVLPLAADEIVADLEQDQIVIAKSLFSELGAEELADIVESGMRKFSLVGNADAEHWTNYREDMNKAVIAFVIAGTDDTAPFEKEELIPVLGAFLSMLCEAFA
;
A
#
# COMPACT_ATOMS: atom_id res chain seq x y z
N MET A 1 -5.37 13.92 -21.25
CA MET A 1 -4.75 12.75 -21.90
C MET A 1 -4.17 11.94 -20.75
N THR A 2 -4.79 10.82 -20.36
CA THR A 2 -4.37 10.09 -19.14
C THR A 2 -2.99 9.47 -19.37
N ASN A 3 -2.02 9.76 -18.50
CA ASN A 3 -0.67 9.20 -18.51
C ASN A 3 -0.73 7.67 -18.47
N GLN A 4 0.26 7.06 -19.11
CA GLN A 4 0.46 5.62 -19.09
C GLN A 4 0.49 5.07 -17.66
N TYR A 5 1.06 5.82 -16.70
CA TYR A 5 1.14 5.37 -15.32
C TYR A 5 -0.23 5.19 -14.64
N ALA A 6 -1.17 6.12 -14.83
CA ALA A 6 -2.52 6.01 -14.28
C ALA A 6 -3.28 4.79 -14.86
N LYS A 7 -3.05 4.49 -16.14
CA LYS A 7 -3.58 3.27 -16.78
C LYS A 7 -2.95 2.01 -16.20
N ASN A 8 -1.65 2.04 -15.92
CA ASN A 8 -0.94 0.93 -15.30
C ASN A 8 -1.49 0.65 -13.88
N LEU A 9 -1.73 1.66 -13.05
CA LEU A 9 -2.37 1.45 -11.73
C LEU A 9 -3.74 0.79 -11.85
N SER A 10 -4.56 1.28 -12.79
CA SER A 10 -5.91 0.76 -13.04
C SER A 10 -5.87 -0.69 -13.51
N LEU A 11 -4.95 -1.01 -14.43
CA LEU A 11 -4.71 -2.37 -14.93
C LEU A 11 -4.25 -3.30 -13.80
N LEU A 12 -3.24 -2.88 -13.03
CA LEU A 12 -2.70 -3.68 -11.94
C LEU A 12 -3.75 -3.96 -10.87
N HIS A 13 -4.58 -2.98 -10.55
CA HIS A 13 -5.73 -3.16 -9.66
C HIS A 13 -6.68 -4.23 -10.19
N ALA A 14 -7.07 -4.16 -11.47
CA ALA A 14 -7.93 -5.16 -12.09
C ALA A 14 -7.32 -6.58 -12.07
N LEU A 15 -6.01 -6.70 -12.34
CA LEU A 15 -5.28 -7.97 -12.28
C LEU A 15 -5.24 -8.54 -10.86
N CYS A 16 -4.87 -7.72 -9.87
CA CYS A 16 -4.82 -8.14 -8.47
C CYS A 16 -6.22 -8.48 -7.90
N LEU A 17 -7.29 -7.85 -8.38
CA LEU A 17 -8.66 -8.24 -8.06
C LEU A 17 -9.00 -9.61 -8.66
N ALA A 18 -8.64 -9.85 -9.92
CA ALA A 18 -8.91 -11.12 -10.60
C ALA A 18 -8.17 -12.30 -9.93
N GLU A 19 -6.97 -12.07 -9.41
CA GLU A 19 -6.17 -13.08 -8.69
C GLU A 19 -6.76 -13.50 -7.33
N ASN A 20 -7.37 -12.56 -6.62
CA ASN A 20 -7.91 -12.78 -5.27
C ASN A 20 -9.41 -13.10 -5.28
N ARG A 21 -10.01 -13.25 -6.46
CA ARG A 21 -11.46 -13.45 -6.61
C ARG A 21 -11.88 -14.82 -6.10
N ASP A 22 -12.99 -14.85 -5.35
CA ASP A 22 -13.72 -16.09 -5.16
C ASP A 22 -14.47 -16.48 -6.44
N GLU A 23 -14.56 -17.77 -6.75
CA GLU A 23 -15.21 -18.23 -8.01
C GLU A 23 -16.67 -17.79 -8.14
N LEU A 24 -17.32 -17.47 -7.01
CA LEU A 24 -18.71 -17.05 -6.89
C LEU A 24 -18.94 -15.54 -7.06
N GLU A 25 -17.88 -14.72 -7.08
CA GLU A 25 -18.01 -13.28 -7.26
C GLU A 25 -18.16 -12.91 -8.74
N SER A 26 -18.87 -11.80 -9.01
CA SER A 26 -18.97 -11.25 -10.36
C SER A 26 -17.59 -10.93 -10.92
N GLN A 27 -17.39 -11.23 -12.21
CA GLN A 27 -16.12 -10.89 -12.88
C GLN A 27 -15.84 -9.38 -12.75
N PRO A 28 -14.61 -8.99 -12.36
CA PRO A 28 -14.18 -7.61 -12.42
C PRO A 28 -14.38 -7.04 -13.83
N SER A 29 -14.63 -5.74 -13.93
CA SER A 29 -14.77 -5.09 -15.23
C SER A 29 -13.50 -5.28 -16.06
N THR A 30 -13.66 -5.55 -17.35
CA THR A 30 -12.55 -5.55 -18.32
C THR A 30 -12.27 -4.16 -18.89
N ASN A 31 -13.11 -3.17 -18.57
CA ASN A 31 -12.92 -1.79 -18.98
C ASN A 31 -12.06 -1.03 -17.96
N LEU A 32 -10.86 -0.60 -18.36
CA LEU A 32 -9.95 0.14 -17.48
C LEU A 32 -10.50 1.49 -17.01
N GLU A 33 -11.45 2.08 -17.74
CA GLU A 33 -12.10 3.34 -17.35
C GLU A 33 -13.00 3.18 -16.10
N ASP A 34 -13.37 1.95 -15.75
CA ASP A 34 -14.18 1.68 -14.55
C ASP A 34 -13.34 1.72 -13.27
N TYR A 35 -12.02 1.80 -13.39
CA TYR A 35 -11.08 1.84 -12.28
C TYR A 35 -10.49 3.24 -12.14
N ASP A 36 -10.90 3.94 -11.09
CA ASP A 36 -10.31 5.23 -10.74
C ASP A 36 -8.85 5.03 -10.28
N PRO A 37 -7.86 5.77 -10.82
CA PRO A 37 -6.44 5.58 -10.48
C PRO A 37 -6.11 5.81 -9.01
N VAL A 38 -6.81 6.74 -8.33
CA VAL A 38 -6.59 7.03 -6.90
C VAL A 38 -7.13 5.87 -6.06
N LYS A 39 -8.34 5.39 -6.36
CA LYS A 39 -8.89 4.18 -5.71
C LYS A 39 -8.05 2.94 -5.98
N ALA A 40 -7.51 2.81 -7.18
CA ALA A 40 -6.56 1.76 -7.53
C ALA A 40 -5.32 1.82 -6.66
N ALA A 41 -4.76 3.03 -6.44
CA ALA A 41 -3.63 3.21 -5.52
C ALA A 41 -3.99 2.83 -4.06
N SER A 42 -5.17 3.20 -3.55
CA SER A 42 -5.61 2.79 -2.21
C SER A 42 -5.74 1.28 -2.08
N TYR A 43 -6.35 0.62 -3.07
CA TYR A 43 -6.44 -0.85 -3.10
C TYR A 43 -5.06 -1.50 -3.15
N LEU A 44 -4.17 -1.05 -4.04
CA LEU A 44 -2.84 -1.61 -4.20
C LEU A 44 -1.98 -1.39 -2.96
N ALA A 45 -2.10 -0.26 -2.27
CA ALA A 45 -1.45 -0.04 -0.99
C ALA A 45 -1.88 -1.07 0.06
N CYS A 46 -3.19 -1.36 0.15
CA CYS A 46 -3.72 -2.41 1.02
C CYS A 46 -3.22 -3.81 0.61
N TYR A 47 -3.28 -4.12 -0.69
CA TYR A 47 -2.81 -5.40 -1.24
C TYR A 47 -1.33 -5.65 -0.91
N ILE A 48 -0.47 -4.68 -1.22
CA ILE A 48 0.97 -4.76 -0.97
C ILE A 48 1.23 -4.92 0.52
N THR A 49 0.57 -4.13 1.36
CA THR A 49 0.74 -4.20 2.82
C THR A 49 0.31 -5.56 3.36
N ALA A 50 -0.85 -6.08 2.95
CA ALA A 50 -1.32 -7.40 3.38
C ALA A 50 -0.38 -8.53 2.96
N LYS A 51 0.16 -8.48 1.74
CA LYS A 51 1.17 -9.44 1.27
C LYS A 51 2.48 -9.32 2.04
N ALA A 52 2.94 -8.10 2.31
CA ALA A 52 4.15 -7.83 3.09
C ALA A 52 4.04 -8.32 4.55
N ILE A 53 2.88 -8.11 5.20
CA ILE A 53 2.59 -8.65 6.55
C ILE A 53 2.68 -10.17 6.55
N LYS A 54 2.02 -10.82 5.59
CA LYS A 54 2.03 -12.27 5.46
C LYS A 54 3.45 -12.82 5.22
N GLU A 55 4.20 -12.17 4.34
CA GLU A 55 5.59 -12.52 4.04
C GLU A 55 6.51 -12.36 5.25
N ALA A 56 6.28 -11.34 6.08
CA ALA A 56 6.97 -11.14 7.34
C ALA A 56 6.54 -12.12 8.46
N GLY A 57 5.61 -13.05 8.17
CA GLY A 57 5.11 -14.04 9.14
C GLY A 57 4.28 -13.42 10.27
N ARG A 58 3.68 -12.25 10.03
CA ARG A 58 2.91 -11.49 11.03
C ARG A 58 1.41 -11.67 10.84
N SER A 59 0.65 -11.40 11.90
CA SER A 59 -0.79 -11.62 11.97
C SER A 59 -1.49 -10.44 12.66
N PRO A 60 -2.17 -9.56 11.91
CA PRO A 60 -2.87 -8.40 12.49
C PRO A 60 -3.94 -8.81 13.50
N ALA A 61 -4.55 -9.99 13.32
CA ALA A 61 -5.56 -10.52 14.22
C ALA A 61 -4.97 -10.90 15.60
N ASP A 62 -3.78 -11.51 15.61
CA ASP A 62 -3.10 -11.86 16.86
C ASP A 62 -2.52 -10.59 17.52
N GLU A 63 -1.91 -9.73 16.72
CA GLU A 63 -1.29 -8.50 17.19
C GLU A 63 -2.28 -7.47 17.73
N ARG A 64 -3.55 -7.50 17.29
CA ARG A 64 -4.62 -6.72 17.92
C ARG A 64 -4.66 -6.93 19.43
N TYR A 65 -4.40 -8.16 19.90
CA TYR A 65 -4.44 -8.51 21.32
C TYR A 65 -3.07 -8.44 21.98
N ASP A 66 -2.00 -8.81 21.27
CA ASP A 66 -0.66 -8.93 21.84
C ASP A 66 0.14 -7.62 21.78
N ASN A 67 -0.03 -6.82 20.72
CA ASN A 67 0.68 -5.55 20.52
C ASN A 67 -0.10 -4.61 19.57
N PHE A 68 -1.18 -4.00 20.05
CA PHE A 68 -2.08 -3.20 19.23
C PHE A 68 -1.40 -2.06 18.46
N ASP A 69 -0.35 -1.42 19.01
CA ASP A 69 0.33 -0.29 18.35
C ASP A 69 0.99 -0.70 17.02
N ILE A 70 1.32 -1.99 16.82
CA ILE A 70 1.90 -2.45 15.55
C ILE A 70 0.94 -2.27 14.36
N LEU A 71 -0.37 -2.28 14.60
CA LEU A 71 -1.38 -2.03 13.57
C LEU A 71 -1.25 -0.60 13.00
N SER A 72 -0.83 0.35 13.83
CA SER A 72 -0.51 1.71 13.37
C SER A 72 0.78 1.77 12.54
N VAL A 73 1.72 0.85 12.75
CA VAL A 73 2.92 0.72 11.90
C VAL A 73 2.53 0.17 10.52
N TYR A 74 1.62 -0.78 10.45
CA TYR A 74 1.04 -1.26 9.19
C TYR A 74 0.28 -0.16 8.45
N GLN A 75 -0.49 0.64 9.18
CA GLN A 75 -1.13 1.83 8.61
C GLN A 75 -0.07 2.78 8.04
N ALA A 76 1.01 3.07 8.77
CA ALA A 76 2.08 3.94 8.29
C ALA A 76 2.74 3.37 7.01
N PHE A 77 3.04 2.08 6.97
CA PHE A 77 3.59 1.41 5.80
C PHE A 77 2.65 1.49 4.58
N ALA A 78 1.35 1.29 4.80
CA ALA A 78 0.33 1.43 3.77
C ALA A 78 0.26 2.87 3.25
N LEU A 79 0.35 3.88 4.12
CA LEU A 79 0.39 5.29 3.72
C LEU A 79 1.66 5.65 2.94
N MET A 80 2.82 5.11 3.31
CA MET A 80 4.04 5.28 2.52
C MET A 80 3.89 4.67 1.12
N THR A 81 3.36 3.45 1.05
CA THR A 81 3.09 2.77 -0.22
C THR A 81 2.12 3.57 -1.07
N TYR A 82 1.01 4.00 -0.47
CA TYR A 82 0.01 4.84 -1.12
C TYR A 82 0.60 6.14 -1.66
N ALA A 83 1.38 6.87 -0.86
CA ALA A 83 2.03 8.10 -1.27
C ALA A 83 2.91 7.88 -2.51
N TYR A 84 3.71 6.81 -2.54
CA TYR A 84 4.54 6.50 -3.71
C TYR A 84 3.73 6.10 -4.95
N LEU A 85 2.55 5.48 -4.77
CA LEU A 85 1.66 5.17 -5.89
C LEU A 85 0.97 6.42 -6.46
N VAL A 86 0.63 7.42 -5.64
CA VAL A 86 -0.10 8.61 -6.12
C VAL A 86 0.81 9.78 -6.53
N LEU A 87 2.05 9.84 -6.04
CA LEU A 87 3.00 10.90 -6.40
C LEU A 87 3.17 11.08 -7.92
N PRO A 88 3.33 10.01 -8.73
CA PRO A 88 3.45 10.16 -10.18
C PRO A 88 2.15 10.64 -10.87
N LEU A 89 0.98 10.46 -10.23
CA LEU A 89 -0.31 10.91 -10.77
C LEU A 89 -0.44 12.44 -10.78
N ALA A 90 0.33 13.15 -9.96
CA ALA A 90 0.35 14.61 -9.95
C ALA A 90 0.79 15.20 -11.31
N ALA A 91 1.56 14.46 -12.11
CA ALA A 91 1.91 14.87 -13.48
C ALA A 91 0.69 14.99 -14.42
N ASP A 92 -0.43 14.35 -14.05
CA ASP A 92 -1.72 14.41 -14.76
C ASP A 92 -2.74 15.33 -14.09
N GLU A 93 -2.32 16.11 -13.09
CA GLU A 93 -3.22 16.93 -12.27
C GLU A 93 -4.29 16.08 -11.51
N ILE A 94 -4.03 14.77 -11.36
CA ILE A 94 -4.83 13.88 -10.54
C ILE A 94 -4.34 14.04 -9.09
N VAL A 95 -5.19 14.61 -8.24
CA VAL A 95 -4.87 14.93 -6.85
C VAL A 95 -5.53 13.92 -5.92
N ALA A 96 -4.70 13.25 -5.11
CA ALA A 96 -5.15 12.38 -4.03
C ALA A 96 -5.54 13.18 -2.78
N ASP A 97 -6.48 12.66 -2.00
CA ASP A 97 -6.90 13.23 -0.71
C ASP A 97 -6.41 12.33 0.41
N LEU A 98 -5.15 12.54 0.84
CA LEU A 98 -4.51 11.70 1.85
C LEU A 98 -5.32 11.63 3.17
N GLU A 99 -6.09 12.67 3.51
CA GLU A 99 -6.92 12.69 4.72
C GLU A 99 -8.11 11.74 4.62
N GLN A 100 -8.76 11.68 3.45
CA GLN A 100 -9.83 10.71 3.21
C GLN A 100 -9.29 9.30 2.91
N ASP A 101 -8.25 9.22 2.10
CA ASP A 101 -7.73 7.95 1.59
C ASP A 101 -7.09 7.11 2.69
N GLN A 102 -6.49 7.73 3.72
CA GLN A 102 -5.98 6.98 4.88
C GLN A 102 -7.09 6.23 5.64
N ILE A 103 -8.30 6.81 5.69
CA ILE A 103 -9.45 6.21 6.37
C ILE A 103 -9.94 5.01 5.55
N VAL A 104 -9.97 5.14 4.23
CA VAL A 104 -10.30 4.02 3.32
C VAL A 104 -9.30 2.89 3.50
N ILE A 105 -8.00 3.19 3.47
CA ILE A 105 -6.91 2.22 3.66
C ILE A 105 -7.05 1.49 5.00
N ALA A 106 -7.26 2.23 6.10
CA ALA A 106 -7.40 1.63 7.42
C ALA A 106 -8.61 0.69 7.50
N LYS A 107 -9.77 1.10 6.96
CA LYS A 107 -10.98 0.26 6.93
C LYS A 107 -10.81 -0.98 6.06
N SER A 108 -10.05 -0.88 4.98
CA SER A 108 -9.75 -2.01 4.10
C SER A 108 -8.79 -3.00 4.74
N LEU A 109 -7.77 -2.53 5.45
CA LEU A 109 -6.79 -3.40 6.12
C LEU A 109 -7.31 -4.02 7.43
N PHE A 110 -8.15 -3.29 8.17
CA PHE A 110 -8.56 -3.65 9.52
C PHE A 110 -10.09 -3.70 9.67
N SER A 111 -10.75 -4.45 8.80
CA SER A 111 -12.22 -4.52 8.72
C SER A 111 -12.91 -5.03 10.00
N GLU A 112 -12.19 -5.74 10.88
CA GLU A 112 -12.70 -6.30 12.13
C GLU A 112 -12.60 -5.36 13.34
N LEU A 113 -12.00 -4.18 13.18
CA LEU A 113 -11.81 -3.21 14.26
C LEU A 113 -13.03 -2.30 14.44
N GLY A 114 -13.27 -1.90 15.70
CA GLY A 114 -14.26 -0.89 16.04
C GLY A 114 -13.83 0.51 15.62
N ALA A 115 -14.76 1.46 15.65
CA ALA A 115 -14.49 2.84 15.22
C ALA A 115 -13.41 3.54 16.07
N GLU A 116 -13.37 3.28 17.37
CA GLU A 116 -12.37 3.84 18.28
C GLU A 116 -10.97 3.30 17.98
N GLU A 117 -10.84 1.96 17.87
CA GLU A 117 -9.58 1.30 17.49
C GLU A 117 -9.06 1.81 16.13
N LEU A 118 -9.95 1.94 15.14
CA LEU A 118 -9.60 2.49 13.83
C LEU A 118 -9.12 3.94 13.93
N ALA A 119 -9.75 4.78 14.74
CA ALA A 119 -9.34 6.17 14.92
C ALA A 119 -7.92 6.25 15.52
N ASP A 120 -7.63 5.45 16.54
CA ASP A 120 -6.32 5.38 17.17
C ASP A 120 -5.22 4.93 16.18
N ILE A 121 -5.50 3.91 15.37
CA ILE A 121 -4.58 3.41 14.34
C ILE A 121 -4.34 4.43 13.25
N VAL A 122 -5.40 5.10 12.78
CA VAL A 122 -5.30 6.14 11.76
C VAL A 122 -4.44 7.30 12.26
N GLU A 123 -4.71 7.81 13.47
CA GLU A 123 -3.95 8.92 14.05
C GLU A 123 -2.48 8.53 14.31
N SER A 124 -2.26 7.40 14.98
CA SER A 124 -0.91 6.92 15.31
C SER A 124 -0.11 6.59 14.04
N GLY A 125 -0.76 5.97 13.04
CA GLY A 125 -0.14 5.64 11.77
C GLY A 125 0.23 6.88 10.94
N MET A 126 -0.63 7.90 10.91
CA MET A 126 -0.31 9.18 10.26
C MET A 126 0.85 9.90 10.93
N ARG A 127 0.93 9.85 12.27
CA ARG A 127 2.09 10.38 13.02
C ARG A 127 3.38 9.65 12.65
N LYS A 128 3.37 8.30 12.62
CA LYS A 128 4.53 7.49 12.25
C LYS A 128 4.95 7.72 10.79
N PHE A 129 4.00 7.79 9.86
CA PHE A 129 4.23 8.19 8.47
C PHE A 129 4.93 9.56 8.39
N SER A 130 4.43 10.54 9.13
CA SER A 130 5.03 11.89 9.18
C SER A 130 6.42 11.91 9.79
N LEU A 131 6.68 11.10 10.83
CA LEU A 131 8.00 10.99 11.45
C LEU A 131 9.03 10.46 10.46
N VAL A 132 8.70 9.40 9.70
CA VAL A 132 9.59 8.86 8.67
C VAL A 132 9.75 9.85 7.51
N GLY A 133 8.65 10.47 7.06
CA GLY A 133 8.65 11.45 5.97
C GLY A 133 9.47 12.70 6.25
N ASN A 134 9.56 13.13 7.52
CA ASN A 134 10.29 14.33 7.93
C ASN A 134 11.68 14.02 8.51
N ALA A 135 12.10 12.75 8.55
CA ALA A 135 13.41 12.39 9.08
C ALA A 135 14.53 12.73 8.09
N ASP A 136 15.47 13.56 8.55
CA ASP A 136 16.67 13.94 7.79
C ASP A 136 17.84 12.96 7.95
N ALA A 137 17.71 11.98 8.85
CA ALA A 137 18.76 11.00 9.07
C ALA A 137 18.94 10.13 7.81
N GLU A 138 20.19 9.94 7.39
CA GLU A 138 20.56 9.29 6.12
C GLU A 138 19.87 7.92 5.91
N HIS A 139 19.78 7.11 6.97
CA HIS A 139 19.11 5.81 6.89
C HIS A 139 17.62 5.91 6.55
N TRP A 140 16.91 6.94 7.04
CA TRP A 140 15.51 7.17 6.69
C TRP A 140 15.34 7.74 5.29
N THR A 141 16.30 8.54 4.81
CA THR A 141 16.34 8.96 3.41
C THR A 141 16.51 7.76 2.48
N ASN A 142 17.50 6.90 2.75
CA ASN A 142 17.74 5.70 1.96
C ASN A 142 16.55 4.72 2.01
N TYR A 143 15.97 4.51 3.20
CA TYR A 143 14.76 3.69 3.36
C TYR A 143 13.63 4.18 2.46
N ARG A 144 13.34 5.49 2.46
CA ARG A 144 12.28 6.07 1.64
C ARG A 144 12.55 5.92 0.15
N GLU A 145 13.78 6.19 -0.29
CA GLU A 145 14.16 6.05 -1.69
C GLU A 145 14.05 4.61 -2.19
N ASP A 146 14.53 3.65 -1.40
CA ASP A 146 14.54 2.24 -1.81
C ASP A 146 13.14 1.63 -1.71
N MET A 147 12.34 2.01 -0.72
CA MET A 147 10.92 1.63 -0.66
C MET A 147 10.15 2.19 -1.86
N ASN A 148 10.37 3.46 -2.23
CA ASN A 148 9.76 4.05 -3.44
C ASN A 148 10.13 3.25 -4.69
N LYS A 149 11.43 2.94 -4.89
CA LYS A 149 11.88 2.12 -6.02
C LYS A 149 11.18 0.76 -6.03
N ALA A 150 11.05 0.09 -4.89
CA ALA A 150 10.38 -1.21 -4.79
C ALA A 150 8.88 -1.12 -5.14
N VAL A 151 8.18 -0.09 -4.66
CA VAL A 151 6.76 0.12 -4.98
C VAL A 151 6.56 0.41 -6.47
N ILE A 152 7.39 1.26 -7.08
CA ILE A 152 7.31 1.54 -8.51
C ILE A 152 7.70 0.32 -9.35
N ALA A 153 8.73 -0.43 -8.94
CA ALA A 153 9.12 -1.68 -9.56
C ALA A 153 7.98 -2.71 -9.53
N PHE A 154 7.25 -2.81 -8.43
CA PHE A 154 6.06 -3.66 -8.33
C PHE A 154 4.99 -3.27 -9.36
N VAL A 155 4.74 -1.97 -9.56
CA VAL A 155 3.79 -1.49 -10.57
C VAL A 155 4.22 -1.87 -11.99
N ILE A 156 5.50 -1.64 -12.31
CA ILE A 156 6.05 -1.95 -13.63
C ILE A 156 6.00 -3.46 -13.88
N ALA A 157 6.51 -4.27 -12.95
CA ALA A 157 6.52 -5.72 -13.05
C ALA A 157 5.12 -6.32 -13.23
N GLY A 158 4.12 -5.75 -12.57
CA GLY A 158 2.74 -6.24 -12.68
C GLY A 158 1.98 -5.76 -13.92
N THR A 159 2.57 -4.92 -14.77
CA THR A 159 1.89 -4.33 -15.94
C THR A 159 2.69 -4.35 -17.23
N ASP A 160 3.96 -4.72 -17.19
CA ASP A 160 4.86 -4.80 -18.33
C ASP A 160 5.50 -6.20 -18.39
N ASP A 161 5.04 -7.01 -19.34
CA ASP A 161 5.55 -8.37 -19.59
C ASP A 161 7.05 -8.41 -19.98
N THR A 162 7.66 -7.25 -20.25
CA THR A 162 9.09 -7.13 -20.55
C THR A 162 9.94 -6.74 -19.33
N ALA A 163 9.31 -6.57 -18.17
CA ALA A 163 10.01 -6.28 -16.92
C ALA A 163 11.01 -7.40 -16.57
N PRO A 164 12.16 -7.05 -15.95
CA PRO A 164 13.20 -8.04 -15.65
C PRO A 164 12.88 -8.95 -14.46
N PHE A 165 11.75 -8.76 -13.80
CA PHE A 165 11.28 -9.51 -12.65
C PHE A 165 9.74 -9.50 -12.62
N GLU A 166 9.16 -10.52 -11.99
CA GLU A 166 7.72 -10.64 -11.72
C GLU A 166 7.35 -9.83 -10.46
N LYS A 167 6.11 -9.38 -10.37
CA LYS A 167 5.66 -8.58 -9.22
C LYS A 167 5.74 -9.34 -7.89
N GLU A 168 5.58 -10.66 -7.92
CA GLU A 168 5.69 -11.55 -6.75
C GLU A 168 7.10 -11.54 -6.15
N GLU A 169 8.13 -11.34 -6.98
CA GLU A 169 9.53 -11.28 -6.53
C GLU A 169 9.84 -10.02 -5.70
N LEU A 170 8.99 -8.99 -5.79
CA LEU A 170 9.12 -7.77 -4.98
C LEU A 170 8.45 -7.89 -3.61
N ILE A 171 7.54 -8.86 -3.41
CA ILE A 171 6.83 -9.03 -2.13
C ILE A 171 7.79 -9.28 -0.96
N PRO A 172 8.81 -10.16 -1.07
CA PRO A 172 9.83 -10.32 -0.01
C PRO A 172 10.59 -9.02 0.31
N VAL A 173 10.89 -8.21 -0.70
CA VAL A 173 11.56 -6.92 -0.51
C VAL A 173 10.66 -5.95 0.26
N LEU A 174 9.38 -5.89 -0.09
CA LEU A 174 8.37 -5.07 0.61
C LEU A 174 8.12 -5.58 2.04
N GLY A 175 8.14 -6.90 2.26
CA GLY A 175 8.09 -7.52 3.59
C GLY A 175 9.30 -7.16 4.48
N ALA A 176 10.49 -7.06 3.88
CA ALA A 176 11.68 -6.58 4.59
C ALA A 176 11.56 -5.10 4.98
N PHE A 177 11.05 -4.23 4.09
CA PHE A 177 10.78 -2.83 4.44
C PHE A 177 9.75 -2.68 5.57
N LEU A 178 8.71 -3.51 5.55
CA LEU A 178 7.73 -3.54 6.63
C LEU A 178 8.37 -3.99 7.95
N SER A 179 9.17 -5.05 7.93
CA SER A 179 9.86 -5.55 9.13
C SER A 179 10.78 -4.51 9.74
N MET A 180 11.56 -3.80 8.93
CA MET A 180 12.40 -2.69 9.41
C MET A 180 11.57 -1.57 10.06
N LEU A 181 10.41 -1.24 9.48
CA LEU A 181 9.52 -0.24 10.06
C LEU A 181 8.93 -0.72 11.40
N CYS A 182 8.53 -2.00 11.47
CA CYS A 182 8.08 -2.63 12.70
C CYS A 182 9.15 -2.58 13.79
N GLU A 183 10.39 -2.92 13.47
CA GLU A 183 11.51 -2.86 14.44
C GLU A 183 11.83 -1.44 14.92
N ALA A 184 11.64 -0.44 14.06
CA ALA A 184 11.90 0.96 14.42
C ALA A 184 10.84 1.56 15.36
N PHE A 185 9.62 1.00 15.36
CA PHE A 185 8.48 1.53 16.11
C PHE A 185 7.90 0.55 17.15
N ALA A 186 8.46 -0.65 17.29
CA ALA A 186 8.06 -1.65 18.29
C ALA A 186 8.58 -1.35 19.70
#